data_AF-A0A0A9DSA0-F1
#
_entry.id   AF-A0A0A9DSA0-F1
#
_cell.length_a   1.000
_cell.length_b   1.000
_cell.length_c   1.000
_cell.angle_alpha   90.00
_cell.angle_beta   90.00
_cell.angle_gamma   90.00
#
_symmetry.space_group_name_H-M   'P 1'
#
loop_
_entity.id
_entity.type
_entity.pdbx_description
1 polymer ?
#
loop_
_entity_poly.entity_id
_entity_poly.type
_entity_poly.pdbx_seq_one_letter_code
_entity_poly.pdbx_strand_id
1 'polypeptide(L)' 'MKKIVCICNEMHFMEFILSKARVLRVLSVRLAPDALCSDEAVIAIEKYPRASPDAQVIFFGTESANM' A
#
# COMPACT_ATOMS: atom_id res chain seq x y z
N MET A 1 26.74 5.37 1.12
CA MET A 1 25.52 4.76 0.55
C MET A 1 24.43 5.82 0.49
N LYS A 2 23.87 6.11 -0.68
CA LYS A 2 22.71 7.01 -0.79
C LYS A 2 21.49 6.27 -0.18
N LYS A 3 20.83 6.87 0.81
CA LYS A 3 19.49 6.43 1.23
C LYS A 3 18.57 6.69 0.04
N ILE A 4 18.30 5.66 -0.74
CA ILE A 4 17.19 5.68 -1.69
C ILE A 4 15.94 5.64 -0.82
N VAL A 5 15.18 6.72 -0.78
CA VAL A 5 13.87 6.75 -0.10
C VAL A 5 12.90 5.95 -0.96
N CYS A 6 12.91 4.64 -0.74
CA CYS A 6 12.10 3.65 -1.43
C CYS A 6 10.71 3.63 -0.77
N ILE A 7 9.94 4.70 -0.98
CA ILE A 7 8.51 4.74 -0.62
C ILE A 7 7.69 4.88 -1.91
N CYS A 8 8.23 5.61 -2.90
CA CYS A 8 7.57 5.79 -4.18
C CYS A 8 7.47 4.48 -4.98
N ASN A 9 8.46 3.59 -4.95
CA ASN A 9 8.46 2.40 -5.82
C ASN A 9 7.38 1.39 -5.41
N GLU A 10 7.20 1.20 -4.11
CA GLU A 10 6.19 0.34 -3.51
C GLU A 10 4.78 0.87 -3.84
N MET A 11 4.60 2.19 -3.74
CA MET A 11 3.34 2.85 -4.10
C MET A 11 3.00 2.63 -5.58
N HIS A 12 3.92 2.93 -6.50
CA HIS A 12 3.70 2.68 -7.93
C HIS A 12 3.48 1.21 -8.25
N PHE A 13 4.11 0.29 -7.50
CA PHE A 13 3.85 -1.13 -7.65
C PHE A 13 2.42 -1.49 -7.22
N MET A 14 1.95 -0.97 -6.09
CA MET A 14 0.57 -1.15 -5.65
C MET A 14 -0.42 -0.58 -6.68
N GLU A 15 -0.18 0.63 -7.19
CA GLU A 15 -0.99 1.23 -8.26
C GLU A 15 -1.00 0.37 -9.54
N PHE A 16 0.15 -0.19 -9.94
CA PHE A 16 0.24 -1.10 -11.07
C PHE A 16 -0.62 -2.36 -10.85
N ILE A 17 -0.52 -2.99 -9.67
CA ILE A 17 -1.32 -4.16 -9.34
C ILE A 17 -2.81 -3.80 -9.37
N LEU A 18 -3.23 -2.72 -8.72
CA LEU A 18 -4.63 -2.30 -8.67
C LEU A 18 -5.17 -1.94 -10.06
N SER A 19 -4.37 -1.32 -10.93
CA SER A 19 -4.79 -0.91 -12.28
C SER A 19 -4.82 -2.04 -13.31
N LYS A 20 -4.14 -3.18 -13.06
CA LYS A 20 -4.00 -4.27 -14.05
C LYS A 20 -4.61 -5.60 -13.61
N ALA A 21 -4.63 -5.91 -12.30
CA ALA A 21 -5.05 -7.22 -11.81
C ALA A 21 -6.59 -7.35 -11.75
N ARG A 22 -7.19 -7.77 -12.86
CA ARG A 22 -8.67 -7.89 -13.03
C ARG A 22 -9.35 -8.95 -12.16
N VAL A 23 -8.61 -9.94 -11.68
CA VAL A 23 -9.14 -11.03 -10.82
C VAL A 23 -8.66 -10.94 -9.37
N LEU A 24 -8.03 -9.81 -9.02
CA LEU A 24 -7.54 -9.56 -7.67
C LEU A 24 -8.72 -9.52 -6.70
N ARG A 25 -8.65 -10.29 -5.62
CA ARG A 25 -9.66 -10.28 -4.54
C ARG A 25 -9.16 -9.55 -3.30
N VAL A 26 -7.92 -9.80 -2.91
CA VAL A 26 -7.33 -9.21 -1.71
C VAL A 26 -5.87 -8.84 -2.00
N LEU A 27 -5.51 -7.61 -1.64
CA LEU A 27 -4.14 -7.12 -1.55
C LEU A 27 -3.84 -6.78 -0.09
N SER A 28 -3.04 -7.61 0.56
CA SER A 28 -2.61 -7.39 1.95
C SER A 28 -1.26 -6.69 1.97
N VAL A 29 -1.20 -5.54 2.63
CA VAL A 29 0.00 -4.70 2.74
C VAL A 29 0.42 -4.68 4.19
N ARG A 30 1.65 -5.10 4.48
CA ARG A 30 2.24 -5.00 5.81
C ARG A 30 3.37 -4.00 5.76
N LEU A 31 3.30 -2.99 6.62
CA LEU A 31 4.38 -2.04 6.76
C LEU A 31 5.53 -2.68 7.55
N ALA A 32 6.76 -2.40 7.13
CA ALA A 32 7.91 -2.72 7.96
C ALA A 32 7.85 -1.88 9.25
N PRO A 33 8.39 -2.37 10.38
CA PRO A 33 8.36 -1.63 11.65
C PRO A 33 9.02 -0.25 11.58
N ASP A 34 9.95 -0.06 10.66
CA ASP A 34 10.68 1.19 10.38
C ASP A 34 10.17 1.93 9.13
N ALA A 35 9.09 1.46 8.51
CA ALA A 35 8.52 2.08 7.33
C ALA A 35 7.84 3.40 7.72
N LEU A 36 8.32 4.49 7.13
CA LEU A 36 7.64 5.78 7.16
C LEU A 36 6.58 5.77 6.06
N CYS A 37 5.35 5.37 6.41
CA CYS A 37 4.19 5.54 5.54
C CYS A 37 3.32 6.65 6.13
N SER A 38 2.96 7.63 5.30
CA SER A 38 2.04 8.67 5.74
C SER A 38 0.60 8.20 5.59
N ASP A 39 -0.31 8.75 6.40
CA ASP A 39 -1.74 8.45 6.30
C ASP A 39 -2.29 8.81 4.92
N GLU A 40 -1.76 9.86 4.28
CA GLU A 40 -2.13 10.27 2.93
C GLU A 40 -1.80 9.20 1.89
N ALA A 41 -0.67 8.49 2.04
CA ALA A 41 -0.28 7.41 1.14
C ALA A 41 -1.23 6.21 1.29
N VAL A 42 -1.61 5.87 2.52
CA VAL A 42 -2.59 4.80 2.79
C VAL A 42 -3.93 5.14 2.15
N ILE A 43 -4.44 6.36 2.40
CA ILE A 43 -5.70 6.86 1.84
C ILE A 43 -5.65 6.88 0.30
N ALA A 44 -4.53 7.27 -0.29
CA ALA A 44 -4.36 7.31 -1.74
C ALA A 44 -4.50 5.92 -2.36
N ILE A 45 -3.86 4.90 -1.78
CA ILE A 45 -3.98 3.51 -2.26
C ILE A 45 -5.37 2.93 -2.00
N GLU A 46 -5.97 3.21 -0.84
CA GLU A 46 -7.31 2.74 -0.51
C GLU A 46 -8.35 3.28 -1.51
N LYS A 47 -8.20 4.52 -1.96
CA LYS A 47 -9.10 5.16 -2.93
C LYS A 47 -8.69 4.94 -4.38
N TYR A 48 -7.56 4.28 -4.64
CA TYR A 48 -7.06 4.11 -6.00
C TYR A 48 -8.03 3.26 -6.85
N PRO A 49 -8.29 3.63 -8.12
CA PRO A 49 -9.15 2.87 -9.01
C PRO A 49 -8.67 1.43 -9.21
N ARG A 50 -9.59 0.47 -9.13
CA ARG A 50 -9.28 -0.95 -9.22
C ARG A 50 -9.79 -1.52 -10.53
N ALA A 51 -8.97 -2.32 -11.19
CA ALA A 51 -9.37 -3.11 -12.35
C ALA A 51 -10.30 -4.27 -11.97
N SER A 52 -10.19 -4.77 -10.73
CA SER A 52 -11.13 -5.70 -10.14
C SER A 52 -12.09 -4.94 -9.22
N PRO A 53 -13.41 -4.99 -9.46
CA PRO A 53 -14.40 -4.34 -8.59
C PRO A 53 -14.46 -5.01 -7.20
N ASP A 54 -14.04 -6.27 -7.10
CA ASP A 54 -14.09 -7.05 -5.86
C ASP A 54 -12.78 -6.95 -5.05
N ALA A 55 -11.77 -6.22 -5.54
CA ALA A 55 -10.47 -6.12 -4.88
C ALA A 55 -10.53 -5.30 -3.59
N GLN A 56 -10.16 -5.93 -2.48
CA GLN A 56 -9.98 -5.31 -1.18
C GLN A 56 -8.49 -5.02 -0.92
N VAL A 57 -8.19 -3.90 -0.26
CA VAL A 57 -6.83 -3.58 0.19
C VAL A 57 -6.86 -3.54 1.71
N ILE A 58 -5.97 -4.32 2.35
CA ILE A 58 -5.93 -4.47 3.81
C ILE A 58 -4.53 -4.09 4.29
N PHE A 59 -4.43 -3.09 5.16
CA PHE A 59 -3.18 -2.66 5.76
C PHE A 59 -2.98 -3.28 7.15
N PHE A 60 -1.79 -3.81 7.41
CA PHE A 60 -1.38 -4.35 8.70
C PHE A 60 -0.20 -3.53 9.24
N GLY A 61 -0.29 -3.06 10.50
CA GLY A 61 0.83 -2.39 11.16
C GLY A 61 0.53 -1.03 11.81
N THR A 62 -0.71 -0.55 11.84
CA THR A 62 -1.10 0.60 12.67
C THR A 62 -1.54 0.14 14.07
N GLU A 63 -0.77 -0.73 14.71
CA GLU A 63 -0.77 -0.72 16.17
C GLU A 63 0.17 0.41 16.53
N SER A 64 -0.41 1.56 16.89
CA SER A 64 0.30 2.64 17.57
C SER A 64 1.24 2.01 18.59
N ALA A 65 2.54 2.23 18.42
CA ALA A 65 3.54 1.99 19.45
C ALA A 65 3.20 2.91 20.63
N ASN A 66 2.22 2.49 21.43
CA ASN A 66 2.05 2.92 22.81
C ASN A 66 3.04 2.09 23.63
N MET A 67 4.28 2.55 23.70
CA MET A 67 5.18 2.33 24.84
C MET A 67 6.29 3.36 24.85
#